data_AF-A0A0N0A036-F1
#
_entry.id   AF-A0A0N0A036-F1
#
_cell.length_a   1.000
_cell.length_b   1.000
_cell.length_c   1.000
_cell.angle_alpha   90.00
_cell.angle_beta   90.00
_cell.angle_gamma   90.00
#
_symmetry.space_group_name_H-M   'P 1'
#
loop_
_entity.id
_entity.type
_entity.pdbx_description
1 polymer ?
#
loop_
_entity_poly.entity_id
_entity_poly.type
_entity_poly.pdbx_seq_one_letter_code
_entity_poly.pdbx_strand_id
1 'polypeptide(L)'
;MGRAARGPPRDTGDPAMGWVRRLSARLDEPPEVVGGKAYGLVVLHRLGLPVPAGVVVTAEACRAFLRDGRLPDGLRDELVTAVAGLSVVSVRSGAAVSMPGMMDTILNVRPTPDALEDALKSVFSSWDTPRARTYRMLHGIPHDLGTAVVVQQMVFGDRDDRSGTGVAFSRDPNTGANVPFGEVLFGQQGDAVVSGRSLTLPLRELEREPEVWQGLRDALNRIERHYRDACYVEFTFESGVLWLLQVRPGRFTGAAAVRLATDLADEGVIDRREALLRVSPQHLRHVRTPRIAPGVDVVARGLGVCPGVATGRVALTADEAVRMAAAGPVVLVRPETSPDDIRGLAAATGIVTARGGPASHAAVVARSMGKPGVVGVGDRSLSAGTLVTIDGTSGEVVLGKPEVVTAAADTHLRRLLEWADDVAGERGERDEVERLAAAHAVLRR
;
A
#
# COMPACT_ATOMS: atom_id res chain seq x y z
N MET A 1 39.62 -38.92 -47.48
CA MET A 1 38.20 -38.49 -47.61
C MET A 1 37.46 -38.85 -46.33
N GLY A 2 37.44 -37.94 -45.36
CA GLY A 2 36.83 -38.15 -44.04
C GLY A 2 35.35 -37.78 -44.04
N ARG A 3 34.49 -38.70 -43.61
CA ARG A 3 33.08 -38.44 -43.31
C ARG A 3 32.99 -37.71 -41.97
N ALA A 4 32.59 -36.44 -41.99
CA ALA A 4 32.23 -35.70 -40.79
C ALA A 4 30.85 -36.14 -40.30
N ALA A 5 30.78 -36.65 -39.07
CA ALA A 5 29.54 -36.93 -38.36
C ALA A 5 28.86 -35.61 -37.99
N ARG A 6 27.59 -35.43 -38.41
CA ARG A 6 26.74 -34.33 -37.96
C ARG A 6 26.36 -34.61 -36.50
N GLY A 7 26.79 -33.74 -35.58
CA GLY A 7 26.28 -33.74 -34.21
C GLY A 7 24.79 -33.35 -34.18
N PRO A 8 24.05 -33.72 -33.11
CA PRO A 8 22.66 -33.33 -32.98
C PRO A 8 22.54 -31.81 -32.89
N PRO A 9 21.42 -31.22 -33.36
CA PRO A 9 21.22 -29.79 -33.24
C PRO A 9 21.24 -29.40 -31.75
N ARG A 10 22.01 -28.36 -31.42
CA ARG A 10 21.94 -27.72 -30.11
C ARG A 10 20.56 -27.09 -30.02
N ASP A 11 19.75 -27.62 -29.13
CA ASP A 11 18.47 -27.06 -28.72
C ASP A 11 18.77 -25.78 -27.91
N THR A 12 18.83 -24.65 -28.61
CA THR A 12 18.92 -23.31 -28.00
C THR A 12 17.56 -22.65 -28.11
N GLY A 13 16.77 -22.81 -27.05
CA GLY A 13 15.47 -22.18 -26.92
C GLY A 13 14.71 -22.81 -25.77
N ASP A 14 14.90 -22.26 -24.57
CA ASP A 14 13.89 -22.37 -23.52
C ASP A 14 12.51 -22.12 -24.17
N PRO A 15 11.49 -22.99 -24.03
CA PRO A 15 10.20 -22.76 -24.66
C PRO A 15 9.73 -21.38 -24.22
N ALA A 16 9.59 -20.45 -25.18
CA ALA A 16 9.20 -19.08 -24.90
C ALA A 16 7.94 -19.10 -24.03
N MET A 17 8.12 -18.84 -22.74
CA MET A 17 7.02 -18.82 -21.79
C MET A 17 6.09 -17.69 -22.26
N GLY A 18 4.78 -17.98 -22.39
CA GLY A 18 3.81 -17.03 -22.93
C GLY A 18 3.79 -15.68 -22.19
N TRP A 19 3.05 -14.71 -22.69
CA TRP A 19 2.93 -13.39 -22.04
C TRP A 19 1.96 -13.40 -20.85
N VAL A 20 1.14 -14.44 -20.71
CA VAL A 20 0.03 -14.54 -19.76
C VAL A 20 0.24 -15.73 -18.82
N ARG A 21 -0.08 -15.55 -17.55
CA ARG A 21 -0.10 -16.62 -16.52
C ARG A 21 -1.47 -16.68 -15.88
N ARG A 22 -1.98 -17.89 -15.64
CA ARG A 22 -3.19 -18.08 -14.83
C ARG A 22 -2.89 -17.85 -13.35
N LEU A 23 -3.70 -17.05 -12.68
CA LEU A 23 -3.61 -16.91 -11.23
C LEU A 23 -4.08 -18.21 -10.57
N SER A 24 -3.18 -18.87 -9.86
CA SER A 24 -3.47 -20.10 -9.12
C SER A 24 -2.40 -20.35 -8.07
N ALA A 25 -2.67 -21.29 -7.16
CA ALA A 25 -1.69 -21.71 -6.16
C ALA A 25 -0.40 -22.30 -6.76
N ARG A 26 -0.46 -22.77 -8.02
CA ARG A 26 0.64 -23.41 -8.75
C ARG A 26 1.53 -22.43 -9.51
N LEU A 27 1.12 -21.18 -9.65
CA LEU A 27 1.95 -20.16 -10.29
C LEU A 27 3.17 -19.91 -9.41
N ASP A 28 4.36 -20.14 -9.94
CA ASP A 28 5.63 -19.97 -9.23
C ASP A 28 6.57 -19.08 -10.03
N GLU A 29 6.19 -17.81 -10.11
CA GLU A 29 6.92 -16.76 -10.81
C GLU A 29 7.22 -15.64 -9.80
N PRO A 30 8.41 -15.03 -9.86
CA PRO A 30 8.79 -14.03 -8.89
C PRO A 30 8.08 -12.69 -9.13
N PRO A 31 7.96 -11.81 -8.13
CA PRO A 31 7.29 -10.51 -8.26
C PRO A 31 7.83 -9.62 -9.40
N GLU A 32 9.07 -9.81 -9.83
CA GLU A 32 9.71 -9.12 -10.95
C GLU A 32 9.06 -9.48 -12.30
N VAL A 33 8.46 -10.66 -12.41
CA VAL A 33 7.77 -11.15 -13.61
C VAL A 33 6.28 -10.84 -13.56
N VAL A 34 5.61 -11.20 -12.46
CA VAL A 34 4.14 -11.12 -12.33
C VAL A 34 3.66 -9.89 -11.57
N GLY A 35 4.56 -9.12 -10.98
CA GLY A 35 4.21 -7.97 -10.17
C GLY A 35 3.76 -8.32 -8.75
N GLY A 36 3.82 -7.34 -7.86
CA GLY A 36 3.51 -7.52 -6.44
C GLY A 36 2.05 -7.89 -6.18
N LYS A 37 1.10 -7.39 -6.98
CA LYS A 37 -0.33 -7.69 -6.82
C LYS A 37 -0.64 -9.15 -7.18
N ALA A 38 -0.20 -9.62 -8.35
CA ALA A 38 -0.41 -11.01 -8.74
C ALA A 38 0.29 -11.97 -7.79
N TYR A 39 1.51 -11.63 -7.34
CA TYR A 39 2.21 -12.40 -6.32
C TYR A 39 1.39 -12.53 -5.02
N GLY A 40 0.80 -11.42 -4.56
CA GLY A 40 -0.14 -11.43 -3.43
C GLY A 40 -1.36 -12.33 -3.68
N LEU A 41 -1.99 -12.26 -4.86
CA LEU A 41 -3.13 -13.12 -5.21
C LEU A 41 -2.77 -14.61 -5.23
N VAL A 42 -1.55 -14.95 -5.70
CA VAL A 42 -1.03 -16.32 -5.65
C VAL A 42 -0.88 -16.80 -4.20
N VAL A 43 -0.38 -15.94 -3.31
CA VAL A 43 -0.32 -16.24 -1.87
C VAL A 43 -1.71 -16.54 -1.32
N LEU A 44 -2.72 -15.73 -1.64
CA LEU A 44 -4.10 -15.98 -1.21
C LEU A 44 -4.63 -17.31 -1.72
N HIS A 45 -4.36 -17.68 -2.97
CA HIS A 45 -4.70 -19.01 -3.50
C HIS A 45 -3.98 -20.15 -2.77
N ARG A 46 -2.69 -20.01 -2.48
CA ARG A 46 -1.91 -21.00 -1.71
C ARG A 46 -2.44 -21.15 -0.28
N LEU A 47 -2.98 -20.07 0.28
CA LEU A 47 -3.70 -20.07 1.54
C LEU A 47 -5.15 -20.53 1.39
N GLY A 48 -5.64 -20.98 0.22
CA GLY A 48 -7.02 -21.42 0.06
C GLY A 48 -8.06 -20.36 0.46
N LEU A 49 -7.75 -19.09 0.21
CA LEU A 49 -8.65 -17.96 0.45
C LEU A 49 -9.45 -17.64 -0.82
N PRO A 50 -10.65 -17.05 -0.69
CA PRO A 50 -11.51 -16.79 -1.84
C PRO A 50 -10.93 -15.63 -2.68
N VAL A 51 -10.48 -15.96 -3.89
CA VAL A 51 -9.91 -15.01 -4.84
C VAL A 51 -10.66 -15.14 -6.16
N PRO A 52 -11.15 -14.04 -6.77
CA PRO A 52 -11.81 -14.11 -8.06
C PRO A 52 -10.86 -14.61 -9.15
N ALA A 53 -11.40 -15.41 -10.08
CA ALA A 53 -10.63 -15.96 -11.19
C ALA A 53 -9.96 -14.85 -12.01
N GLY A 54 -8.74 -15.11 -12.49
CA GLY A 54 -8.01 -14.13 -13.27
C GLY A 54 -6.69 -14.62 -13.80
N VAL A 55 -6.03 -13.73 -14.51
CA VAL A 55 -4.74 -13.94 -15.15
C VAL A 55 -3.85 -12.73 -14.90
N VAL A 56 -2.54 -12.90 -15.12
CA VAL A 56 -1.57 -11.83 -15.11
C VAL A 56 -0.82 -11.81 -16.43
N VAL A 57 -0.78 -10.64 -17.06
CA VAL A 57 0.11 -10.31 -18.17
C VAL A 57 1.44 -9.83 -17.58
N THR A 58 2.55 -10.43 -18.00
CA THR A 58 3.86 -10.23 -17.37
C THR A 58 4.40 -8.81 -17.54
N ALA A 59 5.31 -8.40 -16.65
CA ALA A 59 6.04 -7.14 -16.79
C ALA A 59 6.89 -7.09 -18.07
N GLU A 60 7.29 -8.26 -18.60
CA GLU A 60 8.01 -8.36 -19.88
C GLU A 60 7.17 -7.88 -21.07
N ALA A 61 5.88 -8.24 -21.11
CA ALA A 61 4.97 -7.75 -22.13
C ALA A 61 4.88 -6.21 -22.14
N CYS A 62 4.86 -5.60 -20.95
CA CYS A 62 4.92 -4.15 -20.80
C CYS A 62 6.22 -3.56 -21.35
N ARG A 63 7.37 -4.17 -21.01
CA ARG A 63 8.69 -3.71 -21.52
C ARG A 63 8.78 -3.81 -23.03
N ALA A 64 8.25 -4.88 -23.63
CA ALA A 64 8.20 -5.04 -25.09
C ALA A 64 7.27 -3.99 -25.72
N PHE A 65 6.08 -3.75 -25.15
CA PHE A 65 5.19 -2.67 -25.59
C PHE A 65 5.84 -1.28 -25.57
N LEU A 66 6.51 -0.93 -24.46
CA LEU A 66 7.17 0.37 -24.32
C LEU A 66 8.35 0.55 -25.28
N ARG A 67 9.01 -0.54 -25.66
CA ARG A 67 10.12 -0.53 -26.62
C ARG A 67 9.64 -0.37 -28.07
N ASP A 68 8.59 -1.11 -28.43
CA ASP A 68 8.20 -1.28 -29.83
C ASP A 68 6.99 -0.41 -30.22
N GLY A 69 6.32 0.22 -29.24
CA GLY A 69 5.13 1.06 -29.45
C GLY A 69 3.87 0.28 -29.84
N ARG A 70 3.91 -1.06 -29.80
CA ARG A 70 2.82 -1.98 -30.14
C ARG A 70 2.82 -3.18 -29.20
N LEU A 71 1.68 -3.83 -29.01
CA LEU A 71 1.62 -5.03 -28.18
C LEU A 71 2.47 -6.15 -28.80
N PRO A 72 3.13 -6.99 -27.99
CA PRO A 72 3.87 -8.15 -28.47
C PRO A 72 3.01 -9.09 -29.30
N ASP A 73 3.60 -9.69 -30.33
CA ASP A 73 2.91 -10.65 -31.18
C ASP A 73 2.40 -11.84 -30.32
N GLY A 74 1.14 -12.24 -30.55
CA GLY A 74 0.48 -13.33 -29.83
C GLY A 74 -0.13 -12.97 -28.46
N LEU A 75 0.25 -11.85 -27.83
CA LEU A 75 -0.28 -11.45 -26.50
C LEU A 75 -1.81 -11.32 -26.50
N ARG A 76 -2.38 -10.70 -27.55
CA ARG A 76 -3.84 -10.48 -27.63
C ARG A 76 -4.59 -11.81 -27.62
N ASP A 77 -4.20 -12.74 -28.47
CA ASP A 77 -4.85 -14.04 -28.62
C ASP A 77 -4.67 -14.90 -27.36
N GLU A 78 -3.48 -14.86 -26.77
CA GLU A 78 -3.20 -15.52 -25.50
C GLU A 78 -4.09 -14.99 -24.38
N LEU A 79 -4.23 -13.66 -24.25
CA LEU A 79 -5.07 -13.05 -23.23
C LEU A 79 -6.54 -13.41 -23.43
N VAL A 80 -7.08 -13.27 -24.64
CA VAL A 80 -8.47 -13.62 -24.97
C VAL A 80 -8.76 -15.08 -24.62
N THR A 81 -7.83 -15.98 -24.97
CA THR A 81 -7.94 -17.40 -24.64
C THR A 81 -7.91 -17.63 -23.13
N ALA A 82 -7.05 -16.91 -22.41
CA ALA A 82 -6.86 -17.11 -20.98
C ALA A 82 -8.03 -16.58 -20.14
N VAL A 83 -8.78 -15.58 -20.63
CA VAL A 83 -9.98 -15.03 -19.97
C VAL A 83 -11.29 -15.57 -20.54
N ALA A 84 -11.23 -16.56 -21.43
CA ALA A 84 -12.41 -17.18 -22.00
C ALA A 84 -13.32 -17.74 -20.89
N GLY A 85 -14.59 -17.32 -20.90
CA GLY A 85 -15.58 -17.70 -19.88
C GLY A 85 -15.75 -16.70 -18.73
N LEU A 86 -14.89 -15.67 -18.63
CA LEU A 86 -15.14 -14.55 -17.72
C LEU A 86 -16.19 -13.60 -18.34
N SER A 87 -17.09 -13.06 -17.52
CA SER A 87 -18.18 -12.20 -17.98
C SER A 87 -17.75 -10.72 -18.08
N VAL A 88 -17.27 -10.17 -16.97
CA VAL A 88 -16.77 -8.79 -16.83
C VAL A 88 -15.51 -8.83 -15.99
N VAL A 89 -14.48 -8.09 -16.39
CA VAL A 89 -13.16 -8.09 -15.75
C VAL A 89 -12.73 -6.69 -15.33
N SER A 90 -11.88 -6.63 -14.31
CA SER A 90 -11.02 -5.48 -14.01
C SER A 90 -9.63 -5.69 -14.63
N VAL A 91 -9.01 -4.61 -15.08
CA VAL A 91 -7.65 -4.58 -15.64
C VAL A 91 -6.82 -3.64 -14.78
N ARG A 92 -5.93 -4.22 -13.97
CA ARG A 92 -5.24 -3.53 -12.87
C ARG A 92 -3.73 -3.62 -13.04
N SER A 93 -3.06 -2.48 -13.07
CA SER A 93 -1.58 -2.43 -12.99
C SER A 93 -1.05 -3.05 -11.69
N GLY A 94 0.09 -3.72 -11.77
CA GLY A 94 0.83 -4.24 -10.62
C GLY A 94 2.31 -4.37 -10.93
N ALA A 95 3.10 -3.32 -10.69
CA ALA A 95 4.55 -3.42 -10.76
C ALA A 95 5.11 -4.26 -9.59
N ALA A 96 6.36 -4.72 -9.72
CA ALA A 96 7.07 -5.44 -8.65
C ALA A 96 7.22 -4.57 -7.40
N VAL A 97 7.50 -3.28 -7.61
CA VAL A 97 7.51 -2.25 -6.56
C VAL A 97 6.17 -1.52 -6.56
N SER A 98 5.54 -1.43 -5.39
CA SER A 98 4.24 -0.77 -5.24
C SER A 98 4.33 0.71 -5.58
N MET A 99 3.45 1.20 -6.46
CA MET A 99 3.29 2.62 -6.81
C MET A 99 1.82 3.03 -6.57
N PRO A 100 1.41 3.23 -5.30
CA PRO A 100 0.01 3.41 -4.96
C PRO A 100 -0.59 4.65 -5.61
N GLY A 101 -1.75 4.51 -6.24
CA GLY A 101 -2.44 5.60 -6.93
C GLY A 101 -1.80 6.07 -8.24
N MET A 102 -0.56 5.73 -8.54
CA MET A 102 0.16 6.33 -9.69
C MET A 102 -0.23 5.74 -11.04
N MET A 103 -0.76 4.52 -11.02
CA MET A 103 -0.98 3.68 -12.20
C MET A 103 -2.47 3.47 -12.44
N ASP A 104 -2.83 3.24 -13.70
CA ASP A 104 -4.24 3.14 -14.07
C ASP A 104 -4.85 1.80 -13.66
N THR A 105 -6.15 1.84 -13.40
CA THR A 105 -7.02 0.69 -13.14
C THR A 105 -8.32 0.92 -13.88
N ILE A 106 -8.75 -0.06 -14.67
CA ILE A 106 -9.97 0.00 -15.47
C ILE A 106 -10.91 -1.08 -14.96
N LEU A 107 -12.12 -0.69 -14.57
CA LEU A 107 -13.15 -1.60 -14.07
C LEU A 107 -14.20 -1.85 -15.16
N ASN A 108 -15.02 -2.89 -14.95
CA ASN A 108 -16.19 -3.17 -15.78
C ASN A 108 -15.88 -3.41 -17.29
N VAL A 109 -14.73 -3.99 -17.60
CA VAL A 109 -14.31 -4.31 -18.98
C VAL A 109 -15.01 -5.59 -19.43
N ARG A 110 -15.76 -5.53 -20.53
CA ARG A 110 -16.22 -6.74 -21.23
C ARG A 110 -15.02 -7.36 -21.95
N PRO A 111 -14.71 -8.66 -21.78
CA PRO A 111 -13.50 -9.27 -22.30
C PRO A 111 -13.60 -9.59 -23.80
N THR A 112 -13.89 -8.58 -24.63
CA THR A 112 -13.75 -8.67 -26.08
C THR A 112 -12.30 -8.40 -26.48
N PRO A 113 -11.83 -8.95 -27.61
CA PRO A 113 -10.45 -8.76 -28.05
C PRO A 113 -10.00 -7.28 -28.10
N ASP A 114 -10.84 -6.40 -28.66
CA ASP A 114 -10.52 -4.97 -28.78
C ASP A 114 -10.51 -4.25 -27.42
N ALA A 115 -11.50 -4.52 -26.56
CA ALA A 115 -11.58 -3.88 -25.25
C ALA A 115 -10.42 -4.29 -24.33
N LEU A 116 -9.98 -5.55 -24.39
CA LEU A 116 -8.81 -6.02 -23.65
C LEU A 116 -7.52 -5.40 -24.18
N GLU A 117 -7.38 -5.28 -25.50
CA GLU A 117 -6.24 -4.62 -26.13
C GLU A 117 -6.14 -3.13 -25.73
N ASP A 118 -7.25 -2.39 -25.80
CA ASP A 118 -7.30 -0.98 -25.41
C ASP A 118 -7.00 -0.79 -23.92
N ALA A 119 -7.56 -1.64 -23.07
CA ALA A 119 -7.30 -1.61 -21.64
C ALA A 119 -5.82 -1.91 -21.32
N LEU A 120 -5.21 -2.90 -21.99
CA LEU A 120 -3.78 -3.20 -21.83
C LEU A 120 -2.90 -2.04 -22.27
N LYS A 121 -3.15 -1.47 -23.45
CA LYS A 121 -2.40 -0.31 -23.97
C LYS A 121 -2.47 0.87 -23.01
N SER A 122 -3.65 1.16 -22.48
CA SER A 122 -3.85 2.22 -21.49
C SER A 122 -3.02 1.96 -20.23
N VAL A 123 -3.12 0.77 -19.64
CA VAL A 123 -2.38 0.43 -18.42
C VAL A 123 -0.87 0.41 -18.65
N PHE A 124 -0.37 -0.14 -19.76
CA PHE A 124 1.06 -0.09 -20.08
C PHE A 124 1.55 1.34 -20.30
N SER A 125 0.80 2.17 -21.01
CA SER A 125 1.13 3.58 -21.24
C SER A 125 1.16 4.38 -19.93
N SER A 126 0.33 4.00 -18.95
CA SER A 126 0.30 4.65 -17.63
C SER A 126 1.65 4.60 -16.92
N TRP A 127 2.51 3.61 -17.23
CA TRP A 127 3.87 3.51 -16.69
C TRP A 127 4.73 4.71 -17.04
N ASP A 128 4.59 5.30 -18.23
CA ASP A 128 5.45 6.41 -18.67
C ASP A 128 4.83 7.81 -18.48
N THR A 129 3.68 7.88 -17.79
CA THR A 129 3.05 9.16 -17.47
C THR A 129 3.97 10.05 -16.61
N PRO A 130 3.87 11.38 -16.72
CA PRO A 130 4.69 12.31 -15.92
C PRO A 130 4.59 12.06 -14.41
N ARG A 131 3.40 11.70 -13.91
CA ARG A 131 3.16 11.34 -12.50
C ARG A 131 3.94 10.09 -12.08
N ALA A 132 3.88 9.02 -12.87
CA ALA A 132 4.55 7.76 -12.58
C ALA A 132 6.07 7.91 -12.66
N ARG A 133 6.59 8.64 -13.67
CA ARG A 133 8.02 8.98 -13.77
C ARG A 133 8.50 9.79 -12.56
N THR A 134 7.74 10.79 -12.14
CA THR A 134 8.07 11.61 -10.96
C THR A 134 8.13 10.76 -9.70
N TYR A 135 7.13 9.91 -9.47
CA TYR A 135 7.12 8.98 -8.33
C TYR A 135 8.36 8.07 -8.34
N ARG A 136 8.68 7.48 -9.50
CA ARG A 136 9.86 6.60 -9.62
C ARG A 136 11.16 7.31 -9.29
N MET A 137 11.36 8.54 -9.79
CA MET A 137 12.55 9.34 -9.46
C MET A 137 12.66 9.63 -7.96
N LEU A 138 11.55 10.00 -7.32
CA LEU A 138 11.51 10.31 -5.88
C LEU A 138 11.81 9.08 -5.01
N HIS A 139 11.44 7.88 -5.48
CA HIS A 139 11.57 6.63 -4.73
C HIS A 139 12.70 5.72 -5.24
N GLY A 140 13.53 6.19 -6.17
CA GLY A 140 14.65 5.41 -6.73
C GLY A 140 14.23 4.14 -7.47
N ILE A 141 13.03 4.13 -8.07
CA ILE A 141 12.51 2.96 -8.79
C ILE A 141 13.04 2.99 -10.23
N PRO A 142 13.69 1.91 -10.72
CA PRO A 142 14.21 1.87 -12.08
C PRO A 142 13.09 2.01 -13.14
N HIS A 143 13.37 2.78 -14.20
CA HIS A 143 12.39 3.07 -15.26
C HIS A 143 12.12 1.88 -16.18
N ASP A 144 13.05 0.93 -16.25
CA ASP A 144 13.07 -0.24 -17.12
C ASP A 144 12.36 -1.46 -16.52
N LEU A 145 11.87 -1.41 -15.28
CA LEU A 145 11.14 -2.53 -14.65
C LEU A 145 9.88 -2.92 -15.45
N GLY A 146 9.11 -1.92 -15.89
CA GLY A 146 7.76 -2.11 -16.43
C GLY A 146 6.72 -2.45 -15.36
N THR A 147 5.49 -2.73 -15.79
CA THR A 147 4.40 -3.16 -14.91
C THR A 147 3.76 -4.44 -15.43
N ALA A 148 3.45 -5.38 -14.55
CA ALA A 148 2.52 -6.46 -14.89
C ALA A 148 1.08 -5.93 -14.86
N VAL A 149 0.16 -6.66 -15.47
CA VAL A 149 -1.27 -6.34 -15.50
C VAL A 149 -2.08 -7.54 -15.05
N VAL A 150 -2.85 -7.35 -13.97
CA VAL A 150 -3.80 -8.34 -13.48
C VAL A 150 -5.13 -8.12 -14.19
N VAL A 151 -5.63 -9.14 -14.89
CA VAL A 151 -6.97 -9.16 -15.47
C VAL A 151 -7.80 -10.15 -14.66
N GLN A 152 -8.78 -9.64 -13.92
CA GLN A 152 -9.48 -10.42 -12.90
C GLN A 152 -10.99 -10.25 -13.01
N GLN A 153 -11.74 -11.33 -12.85
CA GLN A 153 -13.20 -11.31 -12.82
C GLN A 153 -13.72 -10.29 -11.81
N MET A 154 -14.72 -9.51 -12.23
CA MET A 154 -15.41 -8.58 -11.35
C MET A 154 -16.22 -9.33 -10.29
N VAL A 155 -16.17 -8.78 -9.08
CA VAL A 155 -17.10 -9.04 -7.99
C VAL A 155 -17.77 -7.72 -7.66
N PHE A 156 -19.08 -7.73 -7.49
CA PHE A 156 -19.89 -6.52 -7.42
C PHE A 156 -20.30 -6.22 -5.98
N GLY A 157 -19.66 -5.20 -5.38
CA GLY A 157 -20.02 -4.68 -4.06
C GLY A 157 -21.34 -3.87 -4.04
N ASP A 158 -21.95 -3.68 -5.20
CA ASP A 158 -23.17 -2.89 -5.46
C ASP A 158 -24.34 -3.73 -5.98
N ARG A 159 -24.27 -5.07 -5.84
CA ARG A 159 -25.29 -5.98 -6.37
C ARG A 159 -26.61 -5.95 -5.59
N ASP A 160 -26.54 -5.99 -4.27
CA ASP A 160 -27.68 -6.04 -3.36
C ASP A 160 -27.32 -5.45 -1.98
N ASP A 161 -28.27 -5.42 -1.06
CA ASP A 161 -28.08 -4.91 0.31
C ASP A 161 -27.09 -5.74 1.15
N ARG A 162 -26.73 -6.94 0.68
CA ARG A 162 -25.74 -7.85 1.26
C ARG A 162 -24.42 -7.81 0.50
N SER A 163 -24.17 -6.72 -0.22
CA SER A 163 -22.96 -6.51 -1.00
C SER A 163 -22.22 -5.26 -0.52
N GLY A 164 -20.91 -5.28 -0.68
CA GLY A 164 -20.07 -4.15 -0.30
C GLY A 164 -18.60 -4.41 -0.56
N THR A 165 -17.78 -3.45 -0.21
CA THR A 165 -16.35 -3.46 -0.49
C THR A 165 -15.61 -2.74 0.62
N GLY A 166 -14.35 -3.12 0.84
CA GLY A 166 -13.58 -2.51 1.89
C GLY A 166 -12.10 -2.80 1.81
N VAL A 167 -11.43 -2.25 2.80
CA VAL A 167 -9.99 -2.38 3.02
C VAL A 167 -9.79 -2.71 4.49
N ALA A 168 -8.93 -3.67 4.78
CA ALA A 168 -8.66 -4.09 6.14
C ALA A 168 -7.16 -4.29 6.36
N PHE A 169 -6.71 -3.87 7.53
CA PHE A 169 -5.45 -4.24 8.12
C PHE A 169 -5.73 -5.27 9.22
N SER A 170 -4.85 -6.28 9.37
CA SER A 170 -5.01 -7.26 10.45
C SER A 170 -4.82 -6.65 11.84
N ARG A 171 -4.04 -5.56 11.92
CA ARG A 171 -3.80 -4.76 13.12
C ARG A 171 -3.96 -3.28 12.81
N ASP A 172 -4.12 -2.44 13.82
CA ASP A 172 -4.18 -0.98 13.65
C ASP A 172 -2.83 -0.45 13.14
N PRO A 173 -2.75 0.12 11.92
CA PRO A 173 -1.50 0.61 11.34
C PRO A 173 -0.94 1.87 12.04
N ASN A 174 -1.75 2.57 12.82
CA ASN A 174 -1.35 3.78 13.54
C ASN A 174 -0.80 3.45 14.94
N THR A 175 -1.39 2.47 15.63
CA THR A 175 -1.05 2.14 17.03
C THR A 175 -0.37 0.79 17.21
N GLY A 176 -0.42 -0.09 16.21
CA GLY A 176 0.03 -1.48 16.28
C GLY A 176 -0.92 -2.40 17.07
N ALA A 177 -2.07 -1.90 17.52
CA ALA A 177 -3.02 -2.70 18.29
C ALA A 177 -3.52 -3.92 17.52
N ASN A 178 -3.57 -5.07 18.18
CA ASN A 178 -4.04 -6.33 17.60
C ASN A 178 -5.58 -6.36 17.50
N VAL A 179 -6.11 -5.48 16.66
CA VAL A 179 -7.52 -5.37 16.29
C VAL A 179 -7.62 -5.12 14.79
N PRO A 180 -8.50 -5.80 14.05
CA PRO A 180 -8.73 -5.50 12.65
C PRO A 180 -9.14 -4.04 12.47
N PHE A 181 -8.45 -3.33 11.58
CA PHE A 181 -8.64 -1.90 11.35
C PHE A 181 -8.87 -1.62 9.88
N GLY A 182 -9.79 -0.72 9.53
CA GLY A 182 -10.00 -0.34 8.15
C GLY A 182 -11.38 0.25 7.93
N GLU A 183 -11.89 0.08 6.70
CA GLU A 183 -13.15 0.67 6.27
C GLU A 183 -13.95 -0.26 5.38
N VAL A 184 -15.26 -0.03 5.37
CA VAL A 184 -16.24 -0.70 4.53
C VAL A 184 -17.23 0.30 3.94
N LEU A 185 -17.67 0.02 2.72
CA LEU A 185 -18.81 0.64 2.04
C LEU A 185 -19.79 -0.46 1.60
N PHE A 186 -21.06 -0.28 1.94
CA PHE A 186 -22.14 -1.17 1.51
C PHE A 186 -22.77 -0.64 0.21
N GLY A 187 -23.15 -1.53 -0.70
CA GLY A 187 -23.83 -1.19 -1.95
C GLY A 187 -23.00 -0.33 -2.92
N GLN A 188 -21.67 -0.43 -2.88
CA GLN A 188 -20.74 0.40 -3.68
C GLN A 188 -19.54 -0.41 -4.19
N GLN A 189 -18.90 0.08 -5.26
CA GLN A 189 -17.67 -0.51 -5.83
C GLN A 189 -16.39 0.02 -5.18
N GLY A 190 -15.29 -0.74 -5.30
CA GLY A 190 -14.04 -0.49 -4.56
C GLY A 190 -13.35 0.84 -4.88
N ASP A 191 -13.57 1.41 -6.06
CA ASP A 191 -13.04 2.73 -6.44
C ASP A 191 -13.63 3.85 -5.56
N ALA A 192 -14.85 3.68 -5.05
CA ALA A 192 -15.48 4.61 -4.12
C ALA A 192 -14.74 4.69 -2.78
N VAL A 193 -14.10 3.60 -2.32
CA VAL A 193 -13.30 3.59 -1.09
C VAL A 193 -11.99 4.34 -1.28
N VAL A 194 -11.28 4.08 -2.38
CA VAL A 194 -9.93 4.62 -2.62
C VAL A 194 -9.97 6.08 -3.07
N SER A 195 -10.99 6.47 -3.84
CA SER A 195 -11.15 7.86 -4.31
C SER A 195 -11.41 8.85 -3.16
N GLY A 196 -11.88 8.38 -2.01
CA GLY A 196 -12.20 9.23 -0.86
C GLY A 196 -13.39 10.16 -1.09
N ARG A 197 -14.17 9.95 -2.17
CA ARG A 197 -15.37 10.74 -2.50
C ARG A 197 -16.57 10.34 -1.64
N SER A 198 -16.64 9.07 -1.27
CA SER A 198 -17.72 8.50 -0.46
C SER A 198 -17.32 8.49 1.02
N LEU A 199 -18.28 8.78 1.89
CA LEU A 199 -18.10 8.62 3.33
C LEU A 199 -18.11 7.13 3.67
N THR A 200 -16.93 6.63 4.01
CA THR A 200 -16.66 5.27 4.45
C THR A 200 -17.12 5.05 5.89
N LEU A 201 -17.45 3.79 6.20
CA LEU A 201 -17.75 3.37 7.56
C LEU A 201 -16.54 2.63 8.16
N PRO A 202 -16.33 2.70 9.49
CA PRO A 202 -15.31 1.88 10.15
C PRO A 202 -15.54 0.39 9.88
N LEU A 203 -14.45 -0.39 9.73
CA LEU A 203 -14.53 -1.81 9.39
C LEU A 203 -15.43 -2.63 10.33
N ARG A 204 -15.52 -2.28 11.61
CA ARG A 204 -16.40 -2.93 12.60
C ARG A 204 -17.87 -2.94 12.18
N GLU A 205 -18.32 -2.01 11.34
CA GLU A 205 -19.70 -2.01 10.82
C GLU A 205 -19.99 -3.24 9.95
N LEU A 206 -18.96 -3.96 9.49
CA LEU A 206 -19.10 -5.24 8.80
C LEU A 206 -19.65 -6.36 9.71
N GLU A 207 -19.71 -6.17 11.03
CA GLU A 207 -20.39 -7.10 11.95
C GLU A 207 -21.88 -7.32 11.61
N ARG A 208 -22.48 -6.42 10.81
CA ARG A 208 -23.82 -6.57 10.24
C ARG A 208 -23.94 -7.73 9.24
N GLU A 209 -22.82 -8.19 8.68
CA GLU A 209 -22.70 -9.39 7.83
C GLU A 209 -21.80 -10.43 8.53
N PRO A 210 -22.34 -11.23 9.47
CA PRO A 210 -21.52 -12.06 10.36
C PRO A 210 -20.63 -13.07 9.64
N GLU A 211 -21.12 -13.70 8.58
CA GLU A 211 -20.37 -14.67 7.79
C GLU A 211 -19.18 -14.02 7.07
N VAL A 212 -19.39 -12.83 6.49
CA VAL A 212 -18.34 -12.04 5.83
C VAL A 212 -17.32 -11.56 6.86
N TRP A 213 -17.78 -11.09 8.03
CA TRP A 213 -16.90 -10.64 9.11
C TRP A 213 -16.00 -11.75 9.63
N GLN A 214 -16.56 -12.94 9.91
CA GLN A 214 -15.77 -14.09 10.36
C GLN A 214 -14.80 -14.55 9.27
N GLY A 215 -15.26 -14.66 8.03
CA GLY A 215 -14.40 -15.02 6.90
C GLY A 215 -13.24 -14.04 6.70
N LEU A 216 -13.47 -12.73 6.89
CA LEU A 216 -12.43 -11.72 6.80
C LEU A 216 -11.43 -11.84 7.95
N ARG A 217 -11.89 -12.03 9.19
CA ARG A 217 -11.00 -12.23 10.35
C ARG A 217 -10.13 -13.47 10.19
N ASP A 218 -10.70 -14.57 9.72
CA ASP A 218 -9.96 -15.79 9.45
C ASP A 218 -8.93 -15.59 8.33
N ALA A 219 -9.29 -14.87 7.27
CA ALA A 219 -8.36 -14.50 6.22
C ALA A 219 -7.18 -13.67 6.75
N LEU A 220 -7.46 -12.59 7.49
CA LEU A 220 -6.45 -11.72 8.09
C LEU A 220 -5.47 -12.51 8.98
N ASN A 221 -5.99 -13.41 9.83
CA ASN A 221 -5.18 -14.26 10.70
C ASN A 221 -4.27 -15.20 9.92
N ARG A 222 -4.78 -15.84 8.86
CA ARG A 222 -4.00 -16.78 8.02
C ARG A 222 -2.91 -16.05 7.23
N ILE A 223 -3.24 -14.86 6.71
CA ILE A 223 -2.30 -14.02 5.97
C ILE A 223 -1.20 -13.49 6.89
N GLU A 224 -1.55 -13.00 8.08
CA GLU A 224 -0.58 -12.49 9.06
C GLU A 224 0.41 -13.59 9.48
N ARG A 225 -0.08 -14.81 9.74
CA ARG A 225 0.79 -15.97 10.03
C ARG A 225 1.70 -16.34 8.87
N HIS A 226 1.20 -16.25 7.63
CA HIS A 226 1.99 -16.54 6.43
C HIS A 226 3.12 -15.53 6.25
N TYR A 227 2.81 -14.23 6.32
CA TYR A 227 3.81 -13.18 6.16
C TYR A 227 4.69 -12.99 7.40
N ARG A 228 4.28 -13.52 8.55
CA ARG A 228 4.90 -13.26 9.87
C ARG A 228 5.00 -11.74 10.13
N ASP A 229 3.98 -11.02 9.69
CA ASP A 229 3.87 -9.56 9.69
C ASP A 229 2.40 -9.18 9.56
N ALA A 230 2.01 -8.00 10.07
CA ALA A 230 0.67 -7.48 9.84
C ALA A 230 0.41 -7.40 8.34
N CYS A 231 -0.85 -7.50 7.92
CA CYS A 231 -1.22 -7.48 6.53
C CYS A 231 -2.25 -6.40 6.23
N TYR A 232 -2.31 -6.03 4.95
CA TYR A 232 -3.35 -5.20 4.35
C TYR A 232 -4.04 -6.01 3.26
N VAL A 233 -5.37 -5.99 3.25
CA VAL A 233 -6.20 -6.63 2.24
C VAL A 233 -7.21 -5.64 1.66
N GLU A 234 -7.47 -5.78 0.37
CA GLU A 234 -8.64 -5.21 -0.28
C GLU A 234 -9.64 -6.35 -0.50
N PHE A 235 -10.91 -6.12 -0.19
CA PHE A 235 -11.94 -7.14 -0.30
C PHE A 235 -13.25 -6.57 -0.85
N THR A 236 -14.03 -7.44 -1.46
CA THR A 236 -15.41 -7.21 -1.85
C THR A 236 -16.23 -8.40 -1.41
N PHE A 237 -17.45 -8.19 -0.97
CA PHE A 237 -18.42 -9.25 -0.76
C PHE A 237 -19.63 -9.01 -1.64
N GLU A 238 -20.10 -10.07 -2.31
CA GLU A 238 -21.23 -10.05 -3.23
C GLU A 238 -22.27 -11.04 -2.71
N SER A 239 -23.48 -10.56 -2.43
CA SER A 239 -24.58 -11.36 -1.87
C SER A 239 -24.16 -12.21 -0.65
N GLY A 240 -23.38 -11.63 0.26
CA GLY A 240 -22.86 -12.29 1.47
C GLY A 240 -21.62 -13.18 1.26
N VAL A 241 -21.07 -13.28 0.05
CA VAL A 241 -19.88 -14.09 -0.24
C VAL A 241 -18.63 -13.21 -0.30
N LEU A 242 -17.66 -13.45 0.58
CA LEU A 242 -16.39 -12.72 0.64
C LEU A 242 -15.42 -13.10 -0.48
N TRP A 243 -14.77 -12.10 -1.06
CA TRP A 243 -13.70 -12.22 -2.04
C TRP A 243 -12.55 -11.26 -1.70
N LEU A 244 -11.31 -11.76 -1.76
CA LEU A 244 -10.10 -10.98 -1.55
C LEU A 244 -9.51 -10.57 -2.91
N LEU A 245 -9.31 -9.27 -3.08
CA LEU A 245 -8.90 -8.65 -4.33
C LEU A 245 -7.42 -8.25 -4.35
N GLN A 246 -6.82 -8.09 -3.18
CA GLN A 246 -5.41 -7.75 -3.05
C GLN A 246 -4.93 -8.08 -1.64
N VAL A 247 -3.65 -8.42 -1.52
CA VAL A 247 -2.97 -8.50 -0.24
C VAL A 247 -1.57 -7.91 -0.36
N ARG A 248 -1.09 -7.29 0.71
CA ARG A 248 0.32 -6.91 0.88
C ARG A 248 0.70 -6.94 2.36
N PRO A 249 1.99 -7.09 2.69
CA PRO A 249 2.48 -6.83 4.03
C PRO A 249 2.14 -5.39 4.46
N GLY A 250 1.74 -5.22 5.72
CA GLY A 250 1.33 -3.95 6.29
C GLY A 250 2.49 -2.96 6.41
N ARG A 251 3.71 -3.46 6.69
CA ARG A 251 4.95 -2.67 6.83
C ARG A 251 4.74 -1.43 7.69
N PHE A 252 4.29 -1.63 8.93
CA PHE A 252 4.04 -0.53 9.86
C PHE A 252 5.32 0.24 10.16
N THR A 253 5.16 1.47 10.63
CA THR A 253 6.26 2.39 10.97
C THR A 253 6.14 2.89 12.41
N GLY A 254 7.22 3.42 12.98
CA GLY A 254 7.20 4.05 14.30
C GLY A 254 6.79 3.09 15.43
N ALA A 255 6.02 3.59 16.40
CA ALA A 255 5.53 2.81 17.53
C ALA A 255 4.70 1.58 17.10
N ALA A 256 3.90 1.68 16.03
CA ALA A 256 3.12 0.56 15.51
C ALA A 256 4.01 -0.60 15.04
N ALA A 257 5.15 -0.29 14.41
CA ALA A 257 6.14 -1.30 13.98
C ALA A 257 6.81 -1.99 15.17
N VAL A 258 7.18 -1.21 16.19
CA VAL A 258 7.81 -1.71 17.42
C VAL A 258 6.86 -2.63 18.16
N ARG A 259 5.62 -2.19 18.39
CA ARG A 259 4.58 -2.99 19.02
C ARG A 259 4.34 -4.29 18.27
N LEU A 260 4.13 -4.21 16.96
CA LEU A 260 3.92 -5.39 16.12
C LEU A 260 5.07 -6.40 16.25
N ALA A 261 6.32 -5.96 16.17
CA ALA A 261 7.48 -6.83 16.29
C ALA A 261 7.56 -7.48 17.68
N THR A 262 7.28 -6.74 18.75
CA THR A 262 7.27 -7.30 20.10
C THR A 262 6.10 -8.26 20.34
N ASP A 263 4.90 -7.93 19.86
CA ASP A 263 3.71 -8.75 20.04
C ASP A 263 3.86 -10.07 19.27
N LEU A 264 4.34 -10.04 18.02
CA LEU A 264 4.60 -11.26 17.25
C LEU A 264 5.68 -12.15 17.89
N ALA A 265 6.66 -11.55 18.58
CA ALA A 265 7.66 -12.31 19.31
C ALA A 265 7.10 -12.95 20.58
N ASP A 266 6.21 -12.23 21.28
CA ASP A 266 5.51 -12.74 22.46
C ASP A 266 4.52 -13.85 22.13
N GLU A 267 3.84 -13.73 20.99
CA GLU A 267 2.96 -14.75 20.41
C GLU A 267 3.75 -15.97 19.86
N GLY A 268 5.08 -15.91 19.82
CA GLY A 268 5.94 -16.97 19.29
C GLY A 268 5.87 -17.13 17.77
N VAL A 269 5.28 -16.17 17.06
CA VAL A 269 5.25 -16.15 15.60
C VAL A 269 6.64 -15.91 15.06
N ILE A 270 7.39 -14.98 15.67
CA ILE A 270 8.79 -14.68 15.34
C ILE A 270 9.68 -14.83 16.58
N ASP A 271 10.99 -14.97 16.39
CA ASP A 271 11.92 -14.92 17.51
C ASP A 271 12.41 -13.48 17.80
N ARG A 272 13.11 -13.28 18.92
CA ARG A 272 13.63 -11.95 19.30
C ARG A 272 14.64 -11.40 18.30
N ARG A 273 15.42 -12.26 17.63
CA ARG A 273 16.40 -11.85 16.62
C ARG A 273 15.69 -11.28 15.39
N GLU A 274 14.65 -11.96 14.93
CA GLU A 274 13.81 -11.54 13.82
C GLU A 274 13.05 -10.25 14.18
N ALA A 275 12.52 -10.14 15.39
CA ALA A 275 11.86 -8.91 15.86
C ALA A 275 12.80 -7.70 15.83
N LEU A 276 14.03 -7.85 16.34
CA LEU A 276 15.05 -6.80 16.31
C LEU A 276 15.40 -6.40 14.87
N LEU A 277 15.63 -7.37 13.97
CA LEU A 277 15.98 -7.10 12.57
C LEU A 277 14.83 -6.51 11.75
N ARG A 278 13.57 -6.74 12.16
CA ARG A 278 12.38 -6.21 11.49
C ARG A 278 12.15 -4.71 11.81
N VAL A 279 12.57 -4.25 12.98
CA VAL A 279 12.54 -2.81 13.31
C VAL A 279 13.79 -2.14 12.75
N SER A 280 13.61 -1.09 11.94
CA SER A 280 14.75 -0.31 11.42
C SER A 280 15.08 0.87 12.36
N PRO A 281 16.34 1.36 12.37
CA PRO A 281 16.70 2.62 13.01
C PRO A 281 15.80 3.81 12.63
N GLN A 282 15.28 3.84 11.40
CA GLN A 282 14.34 4.89 10.96
C GLN A 282 12.98 4.80 11.66
N HIS A 283 12.53 3.59 12.04
CA HIS A 283 11.30 3.45 12.84
C HIS A 283 11.49 4.07 14.23
N LEU A 284 12.68 3.96 14.81
CA LEU A 284 12.96 4.52 16.13
C LEU A 284 13.05 6.05 16.14
N ARG A 285 13.43 6.69 15.02
CA ARG A 285 13.42 8.17 14.91
C ARG A 285 12.05 8.80 15.16
N HIS A 286 10.97 8.04 14.94
CA HIS A 286 9.58 8.49 15.12
C HIS A 286 8.83 7.65 16.15
N VAL A 287 9.51 6.83 16.96
CA VAL A 287 8.82 5.99 17.95
C VAL A 287 8.25 6.83 19.09
N ARG A 288 8.99 7.86 19.49
CA ARG A 288 8.49 8.95 20.33
C ARG A 288 7.87 9.99 19.42
N THR A 289 6.69 9.68 18.88
CA THR A 289 6.03 10.59 17.95
C THR A 289 5.75 11.92 18.67
N PRO A 290 6.22 13.06 18.14
CA PRO A 290 5.81 14.36 18.62
C PRO A 290 4.29 14.49 18.54
N ARG A 291 3.66 15.13 19.52
CA ARG A 291 2.23 15.34 19.63
C ARG A 291 1.95 16.79 19.96
N ILE A 292 0.83 17.32 19.49
CA ILE A 292 0.37 18.64 19.93
C ILE A 292 0.03 18.54 21.43
N ALA A 293 0.52 19.49 22.23
CA ALA A 293 0.21 19.53 23.65
C ALA A 293 -1.31 19.63 23.89
N PRO A 294 -1.85 18.98 24.94
CA PRO A 294 -3.26 19.11 25.28
C PRO A 294 -3.63 20.55 25.66
N GLY A 295 -4.89 20.94 25.47
CA GLY A 295 -5.39 22.27 25.83
C GLY A 295 -5.21 23.35 24.76
N VAL A 296 -4.82 22.96 23.53
CA VAL A 296 -4.78 23.85 22.36
C VAL A 296 -6.13 23.84 21.65
N ASP A 297 -6.58 25.01 21.18
CA ASP A 297 -7.81 25.14 20.40
C ASP A 297 -7.67 24.44 19.03
N VAL A 298 -8.42 23.35 18.88
CA VAL A 298 -8.45 22.53 17.66
C VAL A 298 -9.38 23.14 16.63
N VAL A 299 -8.82 23.52 15.48
CA VAL A 299 -9.58 24.12 14.36
C VAL A 299 -10.30 23.05 13.55
N ALA A 300 -9.68 21.90 13.36
CA ALA A 300 -10.32 20.75 12.75
C ALA A 300 -9.75 19.44 13.32
N ARG A 301 -10.56 18.40 13.31
CA ARG A 301 -10.14 17.05 13.67
C ARG A 301 -10.61 16.09 12.58
N GLY A 302 -9.71 15.26 12.09
CA GLY A 302 -9.98 14.19 11.15
C GLY A 302 -9.31 12.89 11.62
N LEU A 303 -9.02 12.01 10.67
CA LEU A 303 -8.25 10.81 10.92
C LEU A 303 -6.76 11.06 10.72
N GLY A 304 -5.96 10.81 11.75
CA GLY A 304 -4.50 10.69 11.63
C GLY A 304 -4.13 9.47 10.78
N VAL A 305 -3.41 9.70 9.69
CA VAL A 305 -3.03 8.63 8.73
C VAL A 305 -1.55 8.35 8.70
N CYS A 306 -0.70 9.27 9.12
CA CYS A 306 0.73 9.05 9.24
C CYS A 306 1.23 9.79 10.48
N PRO A 307 1.84 9.09 11.46
CA PRO A 307 2.29 9.70 12.70
C PRO A 307 3.28 10.87 12.50
N GLY A 308 3.26 11.81 13.44
CA GLY A 308 4.19 12.94 13.54
C GLY A 308 3.48 14.28 13.61
N VAL A 309 4.23 15.35 13.91
CA VAL A 309 3.72 16.73 13.90
C VAL A 309 4.42 17.52 12.80
N ALA A 310 3.64 18.20 11.98
CA ALA A 310 4.14 19.09 10.94
C ALA A 310 3.56 20.49 11.10
N THR A 311 4.43 21.50 11.14
CA THR A 311 4.06 22.91 11.15
C THR A 311 4.46 23.54 9.84
N GLY A 312 3.56 24.26 9.19
CA GLY A 312 3.84 24.91 7.92
C GLY A 312 2.76 25.87 7.47
N ARG A 313 3.07 26.67 6.45
CA ARG A 313 2.09 27.56 5.83
C ARG A 313 1.16 26.75 4.91
N VAL A 314 -0.12 27.08 4.92
CA VAL A 314 -1.13 26.42 4.08
C VAL A 314 -0.88 26.72 2.60
N ALA A 315 -0.74 25.68 1.79
CA ALA A 315 -0.85 25.74 0.34
C ALA A 315 -2.13 25.01 -0.09
N LEU A 316 -2.91 25.60 -1.01
CA LEU A 316 -4.20 25.06 -1.46
C LEU A 316 -4.09 24.30 -2.78
N THR A 317 -2.94 24.40 -3.44
CA THR A 317 -2.60 23.68 -4.68
C THR A 317 -1.22 23.04 -4.61
N ALA A 318 -0.99 22.01 -5.42
CA ALA A 318 0.31 21.35 -5.50
C ALA A 318 1.42 22.31 -5.97
N ASP A 319 1.13 23.17 -6.95
CA ASP A 319 2.09 24.15 -7.47
C ASP A 319 2.45 25.22 -6.44
N GLU A 320 1.46 25.70 -5.66
CA GLU A 320 1.73 26.57 -4.52
C GLU A 320 2.63 25.89 -3.50
N ALA A 321 2.38 24.61 -3.19
CA ALA A 321 3.21 23.89 -2.23
C ALA A 321 4.66 23.80 -2.68
N VAL A 322 4.90 23.49 -3.96
CA VAL A 322 6.25 23.46 -4.55
C VAL A 322 6.92 24.84 -4.47
N ARG A 323 6.21 25.90 -4.87
CA ARG A 323 6.74 27.28 -4.84
C ARG A 323 7.05 27.74 -3.41
N MET A 324 6.16 27.46 -2.46
CA MET A 324 6.27 27.90 -1.08
C MET A 324 7.32 27.11 -0.28
N ALA A 325 7.56 25.84 -0.63
CA ALA A 325 8.54 24.99 0.05
C ALA A 325 9.97 25.55 -0.02
N ALA A 326 10.31 26.33 -1.06
CA ALA A 326 11.60 27.02 -1.16
C ALA A 326 11.80 28.10 -0.08
N ALA A 327 10.71 28.66 0.46
CA ALA A 327 10.74 29.71 1.48
C ALA A 327 10.53 29.18 2.92
N GLY A 328 10.13 27.92 3.08
CA GLY A 328 9.96 27.29 4.39
C GLY A 328 8.92 26.15 4.39
N PRO A 329 8.63 25.56 5.57
CA PRO A 329 7.71 24.43 5.70
C PRO A 329 6.29 24.75 5.23
N VAL A 330 5.67 23.78 4.56
CA VAL A 330 4.33 23.91 3.95
C VAL A 330 3.44 22.76 4.39
N VAL A 331 2.16 23.06 4.64
CA VAL A 331 1.10 22.04 4.77
C VAL A 331 0.21 22.13 3.54
N LEU A 332 0.15 21.05 2.76
CA LEU A 332 -0.73 20.97 1.59
C LEU A 332 -2.15 20.61 2.04
N VAL A 333 -3.09 21.50 1.79
CA VAL A 333 -4.51 21.33 2.12
C VAL A 333 -5.32 21.18 0.84
N ARG A 334 -6.05 20.07 0.68
CA ARG A 334 -6.84 19.77 -0.52
C ARG A 334 -8.23 19.21 -0.16
N PRO A 335 -9.25 19.34 -1.01
CA PRO A 335 -10.49 18.59 -0.80
C PRO A 335 -10.25 17.07 -0.80
N GLU A 336 -9.56 16.62 -1.85
CA GLU A 336 -9.02 15.29 -2.06
C GLU A 336 -7.71 15.43 -2.83
N THR A 337 -6.82 14.44 -2.76
CA THR A 337 -5.58 14.44 -3.56
C THR A 337 -5.71 13.47 -4.71
N SER A 338 -5.04 13.76 -5.81
CA SER A 338 -4.90 12.86 -6.94
C SER A 338 -3.43 12.54 -7.21
N PRO A 339 -3.15 11.56 -8.08
CA PRO A 339 -1.78 11.24 -8.48
C PRO A 339 -1.03 12.41 -9.13
N ASP A 340 -1.76 13.40 -9.66
CA ASP A 340 -1.17 14.59 -10.29
C ASP A 340 -0.62 15.58 -9.23
N ASP A 341 -1.05 15.47 -7.96
CA ASP A 341 -0.55 16.28 -6.86
C ASP A 341 0.84 15.84 -6.35
N ILE A 342 1.47 14.80 -6.94
CA ILE A 342 2.66 14.13 -6.40
C ILE A 342 3.83 15.08 -6.09
N ARG A 343 4.03 16.11 -6.92
CA ARG A 343 5.08 17.11 -6.70
C ARG A 343 4.80 17.96 -5.46
N GLY A 344 3.54 18.37 -5.27
CA GLY A 344 3.11 19.11 -4.09
C GLY A 344 3.18 18.26 -2.82
N LEU A 345 2.75 17.00 -2.91
CA LEU A 345 2.85 16.03 -1.80
C LEU A 345 4.31 15.81 -1.38
N ALA A 346 5.21 15.67 -2.35
CA ALA A 346 6.64 15.54 -2.11
C ALA A 346 7.27 16.81 -1.52
N ALA A 347 6.79 18.01 -1.89
CA ALA A 347 7.28 19.28 -1.34
C ALA A 347 6.76 19.59 0.07
N ALA A 348 5.55 19.16 0.40
CA ALA A 348 4.88 19.51 1.66
C ALA A 348 5.49 18.80 2.89
N THR A 349 5.58 19.48 4.02
CA THR A 349 5.98 18.88 5.30
C THR A 349 4.83 18.09 5.94
N GLY A 350 3.58 18.42 5.61
CA GLY A 350 2.39 17.73 6.09
C GLY A 350 1.23 17.82 5.10
N ILE A 351 0.26 16.91 5.22
CA ILE A 351 -0.87 16.78 4.28
C ILE A 351 -2.18 16.84 5.06
N VAL A 352 -3.14 17.64 4.58
CA VAL A 352 -4.51 17.68 5.11
C VAL A 352 -5.50 17.53 3.98
N THR A 353 -6.50 16.66 4.14
CA THR A 353 -7.64 16.59 3.22
C THR A 353 -8.99 16.73 3.89
N ALA A 354 -9.91 17.43 3.22
CA ALA A 354 -11.29 17.57 3.69
C ALA A 354 -12.03 16.22 3.72
N ARG A 355 -11.79 15.38 2.70
CA ARG A 355 -12.36 14.04 2.54
C ARG A 355 -11.29 12.96 2.51
N GLY A 356 -11.73 11.70 2.61
CA GLY A 356 -10.90 10.50 2.52
C GLY A 356 -10.71 9.78 3.86
N GLY A 357 -10.55 8.45 3.78
CA GLY A 357 -10.25 7.57 4.90
C GLY A 357 -8.81 7.02 4.91
N PRO A 358 -8.46 6.04 5.77
CA PRO A 358 -7.16 5.37 5.85
C PRO A 358 -6.63 4.78 4.53
N ALA A 359 -7.50 4.49 3.57
CA ALA A 359 -7.10 3.97 2.25
C ALA A 359 -7.21 5.01 1.12
N SER A 360 -7.57 6.25 1.42
CA SER A 360 -7.58 7.32 0.43
C SER A 360 -6.19 7.55 -0.16
N HIS A 361 -6.13 8.12 -1.37
CA HIS A 361 -4.87 8.48 -2.02
C HIS A 361 -3.94 9.28 -1.10
N ALA A 362 -4.46 10.28 -0.38
CA ALA A 362 -3.70 11.09 0.57
C ALA A 362 -3.08 10.26 1.69
N ALA A 363 -3.87 9.36 2.29
CA ALA A 363 -3.43 8.50 3.39
C ALA A 363 -2.32 7.54 2.97
N VAL A 364 -2.50 6.88 1.82
CA VAL A 364 -1.52 5.91 1.32
C VAL A 364 -0.21 6.59 0.92
N VAL A 365 -0.28 7.75 0.25
CA VAL A 365 0.93 8.49 -0.16
C VAL A 365 1.64 9.08 1.06
N ALA A 366 0.92 9.68 2.01
CA ALA A 366 1.49 10.23 3.24
C ALA A 366 2.32 9.20 4.01
N ARG A 367 1.78 7.98 4.21
CA ARG A 367 2.50 6.85 4.82
C ARG A 367 3.73 6.45 4.02
N SER A 368 3.61 6.34 2.69
CA SER A 368 4.73 5.93 1.84
C SER A 368 5.90 6.93 1.85
N MET A 369 5.61 8.20 2.14
CA MET A 369 6.60 9.28 2.21
C MET A 369 7.01 9.61 3.66
N GLY A 370 6.41 8.98 4.67
CA GLY A 370 6.65 9.30 6.08
C GLY A 370 6.27 10.73 6.47
N LYS A 371 5.24 11.30 5.83
CA LYS A 371 4.80 12.69 6.06
C LYS A 371 3.57 12.71 6.95
N PRO A 372 3.56 13.48 8.05
CA PRO A 372 2.37 13.65 8.88
C PRO A 372 1.15 14.00 8.04
N GLY A 373 0.05 13.28 8.27
CA GLY A 373 -1.15 13.41 7.46
C GLY A 373 -2.42 13.33 8.28
N VAL A 374 -3.40 14.18 7.96
CA VAL A 374 -4.75 14.16 8.52
C VAL A 374 -5.75 14.19 7.37
N VAL A 375 -6.65 13.21 7.30
CA VAL A 375 -7.68 13.13 6.24
C VAL A 375 -9.07 13.21 6.84
N GLY A 376 -10.07 13.59 6.05
CA GLY A 376 -11.45 13.60 6.50
C GLY A 376 -11.75 14.65 7.56
N VAL A 377 -11.13 15.84 7.48
CA VAL A 377 -11.35 16.93 8.47
C VAL A 377 -12.69 17.67 8.28
N GLY A 378 -13.45 17.33 7.23
CA GLY A 378 -14.69 17.99 6.84
C GLY A 378 -14.46 19.31 6.09
N ASP A 379 -15.56 19.93 5.65
CA ASP A 379 -15.51 21.20 4.92
C ASP A 379 -15.15 22.35 5.86
N ARG A 380 -13.89 22.79 5.78
CA ARG A 380 -13.34 23.92 6.54
C ARG A 380 -12.59 24.85 5.60
N SER A 381 -12.82 26.15 5.75
CA SER A 381 -12.09 27.17 5.00
C SER A 381 -10.83 27.57 5.74
N LEU A 382 -9.67 27.31 5.14
CA LEU A 382 -8.37 27.81 5.59
C LEU A 382 -7.80 28.75 4.53
N SER A 383 -7.33 29.93 4.94
CA SER A 383 -6.70 30.88 4.02
C SER A 383 -5.29 30.42 3.64
N ALA A 384 -4.93 30.55 2.37
CA ALA A 384 -3.57 30.30 1.90
C ALA A 384 -2.54 31.14 2.69
N GLY A 385 -1.38 30.54 2.98
CA GLY A 385 -0.30 31.19 3.74
C GLY A 385 -0.48 31.20 5.26
N THR A 386 -1.68 30.88 5.77
CA THR A 386 -1.95 30.71 7.21
C THR A 386 -1.01 29.66 7.80
N LEU A 387 -0.43 29.95 8.96
CA LEU A 387 0.43 29.00 9.64
C LEU A 387 -0.44 28.00 10.40
N VAL A 388 -0.28 26.71 10.13
CA VAL A 388 -0.98 25.62 10.79
C VAL A 388 0.00 24.59 11.32
N THR A 389 -0.43 23.85 12.32
CA THR A 389 0.25 22.66 12.83
C THR A 389 -0.72 21.49 12.82
N ILE A 390 -0.25 20.34 12.34
CA ILE A 390 -1.02 19.11 12.26
C ILE A 390 -0.37 18.02 13.10
N ASP A 391 -1.18 17.21 13.76
CA ASP A 391 -0.77 15.97 14.43
C ASP A 391 -1.37 14.80 13.66
N GLY A 392 -0.53 14.12 12.89
CA GLY A 392 -0.91 12.98 12.07
C GLY A 392 -1.20 11.70 12.85
N THR A 393 -1.12 11.74 14.19
CA THR A 393 -1.51 10.65 15.09
C THR A 393 -2.90 10.87 15.66
N SER A 394 -3.17 12.03 16.30
CA SER A 394 -4.50 12.35 16.84
C SER A 394 -5.48 12.83 15.78
N GLY A 395 -4.99 13.20 14.60
CA GLY A 395 -5.79 13.81 13.55
C GLY A 395 -6.15 15.27 13.84
N GLU A 396 -5.42 15.95 14.73
CA GLU A 396 -5.70 17.34 15.10
C GLU A 396 -5.03 18.33 14.15
N VAL A 397 -5.75 19.41 13.83
CA VAL A 397 -5.26 20.55 13.06
C VAL A 397 -5.49 21.81 13.87
N VAL A 398 -4.42 22.56 14.15
CA VAL A 398 -4.44 23.78 14.97
C VAL A 398 -3.79 24.95 14.24
N LEU A 399 -4.13 26.17 14.64
CA LEU A 399 -3.49 27.39 14.11
C LEU A 399 -2.16 27.67 14.83
N GLY A 400 -1.22 28.25 14.08
CA GLY A 400 0.05 28.70 14.61
C GLY A 400 1.02 27.58 14.95
N LYS A 401 1.87 27.82 15.95
CA LYS A 401 2.90 26.90 16.45
C LYS A 401 2.58 26.55 17.91
N PRO A 402 1.78 25.51 18.17
CA PRO A 402 1.53 25.07 19.54
C PRO A 402 2.82 24.53 20.17
N GLU A 403 2.79 24.34 21.47
CA GLU A 403 3.78 23.49 22.13
C GLU A 403 3.63 22.05 21.62
N VAL A 404 4.76 21.42 21.31
CA VAL A 404 4.84 20.04 20.85
C VAL A 404 5.54 19.22 21.92
N VAL A 405 4.84 18.21 22.44
CA VAL A 405 5.36 17.31 23.46
C VAL A 405 5.74 15.98 22.81
N THR A 406 6.76 15.33 23.35
CA THR A 406 7.13 13.98 22.92
C THR A 406 6.65 12.99 23.96
N ALA A 407 5.96 11.92 23.53
CA ALA A 407 5.53 10.88 24.45
C ALA A 407 6.74 10.17 25.09
N ALA A 408 6.58 9.75 26.34
CA ALA A 408 7.55 8.87 26.99
C ALA A 408 7.62 7.52 26.26
N ALA A 409 8.74 6.80 26.42
CA ALA A 409 8.92 5.47 25.85
C ALA A 409 7.84 4.51 26.35
N ASP A 410 7.07 3.93 25.41
CA ASP A 410 6.06 2.93 25.74
C ASP A 410 6.70 1.60 26.21
N THR A 411 5.87 0.68 26.69
CA THR A 411 6.30 -0.65 27.17
C THR A 411 6.96 -1.49 26.08
N HIS A 412 6.50 -1.39 24.83
CA HIS A 412 7.00 -2.18 23.71
C HIS A 412 8.41 -1.72 23.30
N LEU A 413 8.63 -0.41 23.25
CA LEU A 413 9.93 0.18 22.97
C LEU A 413 10.97 -0.19 24.02
N ARG A 414 10.62 -0.06 25.31
CA ARG A 414 11.52 -0.47 26.39
C ARG A 414 11.92 -1.94 26.26
N ARG A 415 10.95 -2.80 25.98
CA ARG A 415 11.17 -4.23 25.82
C ARG A 415 12.04 -4.58 24.60
N LEU A 416 11.80 -3.93 23.45
CA LEU A 416 12.64 -4.10 22.26
C LEU A 416 14.09 -3.68 22.56
N LEU A 417 14.28 -2.57 23.26
CA LEU A 417 15.62 -2.07 23.60
C LEU A 417 16.33 -2.94 24.65
N GLU A 418 15.61 -3.54 25.60
CA GLU A 418 16.16 -4.57 26.49
C GLU A 418 16.68 -5.77 25.69
N TRP A 419 15.92 -6.24 24.68
CA TRP A 419 16.40 -7.30 23.79
C TRP A 419 17.62 -6.88 22.98
N ALA A 420 17.67 -5.63 22.52
CA ALA A 420 18.81 -5.09 21.79
C ALA A 420 20.07 -5.08 22.66
N ASP A 421 19.96 -4.60 23.89
CA ASP A 421 21.07 -4.56 24.86
C ASP A 421 21.57 -5.96 25.22
N ASP A 422 20.65 -6.91 25.46
CA ASP A 422 21.00 -8.30 25.78
C ASP A 422 21.79 -8.95 24.63
N VAL A 423 21.45 -8.64 23.37
CA VAL A 423 22.17 -9.12 22.18
C VAL A 423 23.50 -8.41 21.99
N ALA A 424 23.56 -7.10 22.22
CA ALA A 424 24.78 -6.31 22.09
C ALA A 424 25.80 -6.59 23.21
N GLY A 425 25.35 -7.10 24.36
CA GLY A 425 26.18 -7.29 25.55
C GLY A 425 26.52 -5.99 26.28
N GLU A 426 25.81 -4.91 25.97
CA GLU A 426 26.06 -3.56 26.47
C GLU A 426 24.75 -2.95 26.97
N ARG A 427 24.69 -2.57 28.25
CA ARG A 427 23.62 -1.76 28.82
C ARG A 427 24.19 -0.37 29.09
N GLY A 428 23.68 0.68 28.46
CA GLY A 428 24.25 2.02 28.59
C GLY A 428 23.32 3.17 28.21
N GLU A 429 23.78 4.40 28.47
CA GLU A 429 23.08 5.68 28.22
C GLU A 429 22.98 6.07 26.74
N ARG A 430 23.15 5.12 25.82
CA ARG A 430 23.07 5.36 24.38
C ARG A 430 21.63 5.68 23.98
N ASP A 431 21.49 6.45 22.90
CA ASP A 431 20.18 6.71 22.34
C ASP A 431 19.54 5.41 21.78
N GLU A 432 18.23 5.45 21.56
CA GLU A 432 17.46 4.28 21.16
C GLU A 432 17.92 3.70 19.81
N VAL A 433 18.38 4.57 18.91
CA VAL A 433 18.84 4.23 17.56
C VAL A 433 20.18 3.51 17.62
N GLU A 434 21.11 4.02 18.42
CA GLU A 434 22.43 3.44 18.63
C GLU A 434 22.36 2.05 19.27
N ARG A 435 21.47 1.87 20.26
CA ARG A 435 21.23 0.58 20.92
C ARG A 435 20.76 -0.47 19.92
N LEU A 436 19.77 -0.15 19.09
CA LEU A 436 19.29 -1.06 18.05
C LEU A 436 20.35 -1.32 16.98
N ALA A 437 21.10 -0.30 16.56
CA ALA A 437 22.17 -0.45 15.57
C ALA A 437 23.30 -1.38 16.06
N ALA A 438 23.67 -1.30 17.34
CA ALA A 438 24.64 -2.19 17.96
C ALA A 438 24.16 -3.65 17.91
N ALA A 439 22.90 -3.91 18.27
CA ALA A 439 22.30 -5.24 18.16
C ALA A 439 22.29 -5.74 16.71
N HIS A 440 21.91 -4.91 15.74
CA HIS A 440 21.95 -5.26 14.32
C HIS A 440 23.36 -5.65 13.85
N ALA A 441 24.39 -4.93 14.31
CA ALA A 441 25.77 -5.23 13.96
C ALA A 441 26.23 -6.61 14.49
N VAL A 442 25.73 -7.04 15.64
CA VAL A 442 25.98 -8.38 16.18
C VAL A 442 25.19 -9.44 15.42
N LEU A 443 23.89 -9.20 15.15
CA LEU A 443 23.01 -10.19 14.51
C LEU A 443 23.29 -10.47 13.03
N ARG A 444 23.98 -9.53 12.35
CA ARG A 444 24.37 -9.62 10.93
C ARG A 444 25.79 -10.17 10.72
N ARG A 445 26.56 -10.33 11.79
CA ARG A 445 27.78 -11.16 11.77
C ARG A 445 27.38 -12.63 11.86
#